data_AF-A0A395RB73-F1
#
_entry.id   AF-A0A395RB73-F1
#
_cell.length_a   1.000
_cell.length_b   1.000
_cell.length_c   1.000
_cell.angle_alpha   90.00
_cell.angle_beta   90.00
_cell.angle_gamma   90.00
#
_symmetry.space_group_name_H-M   'P 1'
#
loop_
_entity.id
_entity.type
_entity.pdbx_description
1 polymer ?
#
loop_
_entity_poly.entity_id
_entity_poly.type
_entity_poly.pdbx_seq_one_letter_code
_entity_poly.pdbx_strand_id
1 'polypeptide(L)'
;MSREEQREVARWHIRNALDGVRYRCAADYDIGYAGGQINMAFFLGLIDQEEADRLDALAHNAREHNKRRWSVATQEANHDA
;
A
#
# COMPACT_ATOMS: atom_id res chain seq x y z
N MET A 1 -25.96 1.23 -2.58
CA MET A 1 -24.86 0.63 -1.80
C MET A 1 -25.07 0.93 -0.33
N SER A 2 -25.17 -0.09 0.52
CA SER A 2 -25.20 0.03 1.97
C SER A 2 -23.86 0.54 2.52
N ARG A 3 -23.83 0.94 3.79
CA ARG A 3 -22.58 1.34 4.46
C ARG A 3 -21.57 0.19 4.52
N GLU A 4 -22.07 -1.04 4.68
CA GLU A 4 -21.26 -2.25 4.73
C GLU A 4 -20.64 -2.56 3.37
N GLU A 5 -21.41 -2.48 2.29
CA GLU A 5 -20.90 -2.65 0.92
C GLU A 5 -19.83 -1.58 0.58
N GLN A 6 -20.03 -0.33 1.01
CA GLN A 6 -19.02 0.71 0.84
C GLN A 6 -17.72 0.39 1.59
N ARG A 7 -17.82 -0.17 2.80
CA ARG A 7 -16.66 -0.58 3.61
C ARG A 7 -15.91 -1.73 2.95
N GLU A 8 -16.62 -2.71 2.39
CA GLU A 8 -16.02 -3.81 1.64
C GLU A 8 -15.28 -3.32 0.40
N VAL A 9 -15.90 -2.43 -0.37
CA VAL A 9 -15.29 -1.81 -1.55
C VAL A 9 -14.03 -1.02 -1.16
N ALA A 10 -14.11 -0.20 -0.10
CA ALA A 10 -12.95 0.56 0.39
C ALA A 10 -11.79 -0.36 0.80
N ARG A 11 -12.08 -1.44 1.54
CA ARG A 11 -11.08 -2.44 1.94
C ARG A 11 -10.44 -3.14 0.74
N TRP A 12 -11.23 -3.46 -0.27
CA TRP A 12 -10.73 -4.03 -1.52
C TRP A 12 -9.76 -3.07 -2.23
N HIS A 13 -10.11 -1.79 -2.35
CA HIS A 13 -9.24 -0.78 -2.95
C HIS A 13 -7.94 -0.57 -2.17
N ILE A 14 -8.03 -0.48 -0.83
CA ILE A 14 -6.86 -0.35 0.04
C ILE A 14 -5.93 -1.56 -0.13
N ARG A 15 -6.49 -2.77 -0.12
CA ARG A 15 -5.71 -4.01 -0.32
C ARG A 15 -4.95 -3.99 -1.65
N ASN A 16 -5.63 -3.65 -2.74
CA ASN A 16 -4.99 -3.57 -4.07
C ASN A 16 -3.89 -2.51 -4.11
N ALA A 17 -4.08 -1.37 -3.44
CA ALA A 17 -3.07 -0.34 -3.36
C ALA A 17 -1.83 -0.82 -2.58
N LEU A 18 -2.03 -1.51 -1.44
CA LEU A 18 -0.95 -2.11 -0.65
C LEU A 18 -0.18 -3.19 -1.42
N ASP A 19 -0.87 -4.03 -2.20
CA ASP A 19 -0.22 -5.01 -3.07
C ASP A 19 0.64 -4.32 -4.15
N GLY A 20 0.16 -3.20 -4.70
CA GLY A 20 0.95 -2.35 -5.60
C GLY A 20 2.28 -1.93 -4.98
N VAL A 21 2.23 -1.34 -3.77
CA VAL A 21 3.41 -0.92 -3.00
C VAL A 21 4.38 -2.06 -2.80
N ARG A 22 3.87 -3.25 -2.48
CA ARG A 22 4.70 -4.41 -2.14
C ARG A 22 5.43 -5.01 -3.35
N TYR A 23 4.83 -5.01 -4.53
CA TYR A 23 5.35 -5.82 -5.65
C TYR A 23 5.83 -5.05 -6.87
N ARG A 24 5.34 -3.82 -7.11
CA ARG A 24 5.72 -3.06 -8.31
C ARG A 24 7.05 -2.33 -8.10
N CYS A 25 7.78 -2.07 -9.19
CA CYS A 25 9.03 -1.30 -9.17
C CYS A 25 8.82 0.20 -8.92
N ALA A 26 7.57 0.68 -8.98
CA ALA A 26 7.17 2.07 -8.75
C ALA A 26 6.65 2.31 -7.32
N ALA A 27 7.28 1.69 -6.31
CA ALA A 27 6.77 1.71 -4.94
C ALA A 27 6.62 3.11 -4.33
N ASP A 28 7.42 4.10 -4.77
CA ASP A 28 7.29 5.50 -4.32
C ASP A 28 6.07 6.23 -4.90
N TYR A 29 5.58 5.83 -6.08
CA TYR A 29 4.29 6.30 -6.59
C TYR A 29 3.13 5.57 -5.89
N ASP A 30 3.30 4.26 -5.69
CA ASP A 30 2.26 3.42 -5.13
C ASP A 30 1.98 3.70 -3.66
N ILE A 31 2.99 4.13 -2.89
CA ILE A 31 2.80 4.51 -1.49
C ILE A 31 1.91 5.73 -1.36
N GLY A 32 2.03 6.70 -2.27
CA GLY A 32 1.15 7.87 -2.33
C GLY A 32 -0.29 7.50 -2.69
N TYR A 33 -0.46 6.58 -3.65
CA TYR A 33 -1.78 6.06 -4.01
C TYR A 33 -2.44 5.29 -2.86
N ALA A 34 -1.70 4.42 -2.16
CA ALA A 34 -2.19 3.67 -1.00
C ALA A 34 -2.61 4.60 0.14
N GLY A 35 -1.78 5.58 0.49
CA GLY A 35 -2.14 6.60 1.49
C GLY A 35 -3.39 7.40 1.09
N GLY A 36 -3.55 7.70 -0.20
CA GLY A 36 -4.77 8.34 -0.72
C GLY A 36 -6.04 7.50 -0.50
N GLN A 37 -5.97 6.18 -0.74
CA GLN A 37 -7.11 5.28 -0.51
C GLN A 37 -7.46 5.15 0.98
N ILE A 38 -6.45 5.06 1.85
CA ILE A 38 -6.61 4.97 3.30
C ILE A 38 -7.26 6.25 3.85
N ASN A 39 -6.71 7.41 3.49
CA ASN A 39 -7.25 8.71 3.90
C ASN A 39 -8.68 8.92 3.41
N MET A 40 -8.98 8.55 2.16
CA MET A 40 -10.33 8.64 1.62
C MET A 40 -11.33 7.77 2.42
N ALA A 41 -10.97 6.52 2.73
CA ALA A 41 -11.82 5.63 3.51
C ALA A 41 -12.04 6.16 4.94
N PHE A 42 -11.01 6.73 5.56
CA PHE A 42 -11.09 7.35 6.88
C PHE A 42 -12.01 8.58 6.88
N PHE A 43 -11.82 9.53 5.95
CA PHE A 43 -12.66 10.73 5.87
C PHE A 43 -14.13 10.44 5.55
N LEU A 44 -14.40 9.35 4.82
CA LEU A 44 -15.77 8.87 4.58
C LEU A 44 -16.38 8.14 5.79
N GLY A 45 -15.60 7.89 6.84
CA GLY A 45 -16.01 7.15 8.03
C GLY A 45 -16.31 5.69 7.73
N LEU A 46 -15.56 5.08 6.80
CA LEU A 46 -15.66 3.66 6.44
C LEU A 46 -14.69 2.80 7.26
N ILE A 47 -13.61 3.42 7.73
CA ILE A 47 -12.64 2.86 8.68
C ILE A 47 -12.44 3.86 9.82
N ASP A 48 -12.03 3.38 10.99
CA ASP A 48 -11.69 4.23 12.12
C ASP A 48 -10.20 4.64 12.09
N GLN A 49 -9.82 5.50 13.04
CA GLN A 49 -8.44 5.99 13.16
C GLN A 49 -7.45 4.84 13.38
N GLU A 50 -7.81 3.87 14.23
CA GLU A 50 -6.92 2.76 14.55
C GLU A 50 -6.67 1.86 13.32
N GLU A 51 -7.70 1.60 12.52
CA GLU A 51 -7.60 0.88 11.25
C GLU A 51 -6.77 1.67 10.24
N ALA A 52 -6.96 3.00 10.14
CA ALA A 52 -6.13 3.86 9.28
C ALA A 52 -4.65 3.83 9.66
N ASP A 53 -4.31 4.00 10.93
CA ASP A 53 -2.92 4.01 11.43
C ASP A 53 -2.22 2.65 11.17
N ARG A 54 -2.93 1.54 11.37
CA ARG A 54 -2.41 0.20 11.07
C ARG A 54 -2.15 0.01 9.57
N LEU A 55 -3.04 0.51 8.72
CA LEU A 55 -2.90 0.41 7.27
C LEU A 55 -1.73 1.26 6.75
N ASP A 56 -1.52 2.45 7.30
CA ASP A 56 -0.37 3.30 6.97
C ASP A 56 0.95 2.64 7.38
N ALA A 57 1.01 2.02 8.56
CA ALA A 57 2.18 1.26 9.00
C ALA A 57 2.46 0.06 8.06
N LEU A 58 1.41 -0.64 7.61
CA LEU A 58 1.54 -1.73 6.63
C LEU A 58 2.07 -1.22 5.29
N ALA A 59 1.57 -0.08 4.80
CA ALA A 59 2.01 0.53 3.55
C ALA A 59 3.51 0.90 3.63
N HIS A 60 3.93 1.51 4.73
CA HIS A 60 5.33 1.85 4.96
C HIS A 60 6.23 0.60 4.97
N ASN A 61 5.83 -0.45 5.69
CA ASN A 61 6.58 -1.70 5.75
C ASN A 61 6.66 -2.40 4.37
N ALA A 62 5.57 -2.39 3.61
CA ALA A 62 5.55 -2.92 2.24
C ALA A 62 6.54 -2.19 1.32
N ARG A 63 6.62 -0.85 1.42
CA ARG A 63 7.56 -0.05 0.65
C ARG A 63 9.01 -0.37 1.00
N GLU A 64 9.34 -0.43 2.29
CA GLU A 64 10.70 -0.72 2.73
C GLU A 64 11.13 -2.14 2.34
N HIS A 65 10.21 -3.11 2.40
CA HIS A 65 10.45 -4.46 1.86
C HIS A 65 10.71 -4.42 0.35
N ASN A 66 9.87 -3.71 -0.42
CA ASN A 66 9.99 -3.59 -1.87
C ASN A 66 11.33 -2.95 -2.27
N LYS A 67 11.74 -1.85 -1.62
CA LYS A 67 13.04 -1.22 -1.84
C LYS A 67 14.21 -2.17 -1.66
N ARG A 68 14.19 -2.96 -0.57
CA ARG A 68 15.24 -3.97 -0.32
C ARG A 68 15.27 -5.02 -1.42
N ARG A 69 14.09 -5.53 -1.82
CA ARG A 69 13.96 -6.50 -2.92
C ARG A 69 14.58 -5.98 -4.22
N TRP A 70 14.26 -4.75 -4.63
CA TRP A 70 14.81 -4.19 -5.87
C TRP A 70 16.27 -3.80 -5.75
N SER A 71 16.73 -3.36 -4.58
CA SER A 71 18.15 -3.11 -4.32
C SER A 71 19.00 -4.38 -4.44
N VAL A 72 18.47 -5.53 -4.02
CA VAL A 72 19.16 -6.83 -4.19
C VAL A 72 19.14 -7.26 -5.66
N ALA A 73 17.99 -7.14 -6.33
CA ALA A 73 17.87 -7.50 -7.74
C ALA A 73 18.78 -6.67 -8.67
N THR A 74 19.01 -5.39 -8.38
CA THR A 74 19.98 -4.56 -9.12
C THR A 74 21.43 -4.81 -8.73
N GLN A 75 21.70 -5.39 -7.55
CA GLN A 75 23.07 -5.78 -7.16
C GLN A 75 23.49 -7.08 -7.84
N GLU A 76 22.65 -8.12 -7.86
CA GLU A 76 22.98 -9.40 -8.50
C GLU A 76 23.26 -9.24 -10.00
N ALA A 77 22.51 -8.38 -10.71
CA ALA A 77 22.76 -8.11 -12.13
C ALA A 77 24.11 -7.41 -12.41
N ASN A 78 24.70 -6.72 -11.43
CA ASN A 78 25.97 -6.00 -11.58
C ASN A 78 27.20 -6.82 -11.14
N HIS A 79 27.01 -7.98 -10.51
CA HIS A 79 28.12 -8.84 -10.05
C HIS A 79 28.49 -9.96 -11.04
N ASP A 80 27.65 -10.22 -12.04
CA ASP A 80 27.88 -11.19 -13.11
C ASP A 80 28.30 -10.54 -14.47
N ALA A 81 28.57 -9.23 -14.51
CA ALA A 81 29.04 -8.49 -15.68
C ALA A 81 30.51 -8.05 -15.55
#